data_AF-A0A1H5AKB7-F1
#
_entry.id   AF-A0A1H5AKB7-F1
#
_cell.length_a   1.000
_cell.length_b   1.000
_cell.length_c   1.000
_cell.angle_alpha   90.00
_cell.angle_beta   90.00
_cell.angle_gamma   90.00
#
_symmetry.space_group_name_H-M   'P 1'
#
loop_
_entity.id
_entity.type
_entity.pdbx_description
1 polymer ?
#
loop_
_entity_poly.entity_id
_entity_poly.type
_entity_poly.pdbx_seq_one_letter_code
_entity_poly.pdbx_strand_id
1 'polypeptide(L)'
;MAINKFFNTTRINAFIVEKKLPPTCAIDMELALLDALDEDDEVKNVAALEDWLQQRPHLVAPENRRSPVNIALERAAFGQGNATARSTLFREYGEYQYAERMADWGASPRTLRPGREPGTSTEEVVEKAEKIVRSDNENANNPFNPKKKYSSDQARQNEIGKFITFFGTKSAAAAAKKFGTDLAGRPLRPS
;
A
#
# COMPACT_ATOMS: atom_id res chain seq x y z
N MET A 1 -20.58 -23.44 33.06
CA MET A 1 -19.77 -22.30 32.59
C MET A 1 -19.37 -22.38 31.11
N ALA A 2 -19.09 -23.54 30.51
CA ALA A 2 -18.71 -23.62 29.09
C ALA A 2 -19.88 -23.34 28.11
N ILE A 3 -21.12 -23.63 28.51
CA ILE A 3 -22.32 -23.50 27.67
C ILE A 3 -22.66 -22.01 27.42
N ASN A 4 -22.70 -21.19 28.47
CA ASN A 4 -22.94 -19.74 28.37
C ASN A 4 -21.98 -19.01 27.43
N LYS A 5 -20.70 -19.43 27.38
CA LYS A 5 -19.69 -18.76 26.56
C LYS A 5 -19.94 -18.93 25.07
N PHE A 6 -20.43 -20.09 24.63
CA PHE A 6 -20.71 -20.35 23.22
C PHE A 6 -21.94 -19.60 22.70
N PHE A 7 -22.99 -19.50 23.54
CA PHE A 7 -24.20 -18.74 23.21
C PHE A 7 -23.92 -17.24 23.08
N ASN A 8 -23.08 -16.69 23.98
CA ASN A 8 -22.72 -15.27 23.96
C ASN A 8 -21.87 -14.92 22.72
N THR A 9 -20.89 -15.74 22.36
CA THR A 9 -20.09 -15.54 21.13
C THR A 9 -20.97 -15.54 19.87
N THR A 10 -21.94 -16.46 19.78
CA THR A 10 -22.83 -16.55 18.60
C THR A 10 -23.71 -15.30 18.47
N ARG A 11 -24.26 -14.81 19.59
CA ARG A 11 -25.09 -13.58 19.60
C ARG A 11 -24.29 -12.33 19.28
N ILE A 12 -23.10 -12.19 19.86
CA ILE A 12 -22.20 -11.06 19.57
C ILE A 12 -21.85 -11.05 18.08
N ASN A 13 -21.50 -12.20 17.51
CA ASN A 13 -21.21 -12.30 16.08
C ASN A 13 -22.42 -11.95 15.21
N ALA A 14 -23.64 -12.37 15.60
CA ALA A 14 -24.86 -11.99 14.89
C ALA A 14 -25.10 -10.47 14.93
N PHE A 15 -24.92 -9.84 16.10
CA PHE A 15 -25.06 -8.39 16.26
C PHE A 15 -24.01 -7.60 15.47
N ILE A 16 -22.76 -8.09 15.41
CA ILE A 16 -21.69 -7.51 14.60
C ILE A 16 -22.07 -7.53 13.12
N VAL A 17 -22.62 -8.64 12.63
CA VAL A 17 -23.08 -8.75 11.25
C VAL A 17 -24.27 -7.82 10.99
N GLU A 18 -25.24 -7.77 11.90
CA GLU A 18 -26.43 -6.93 11.78
C GLU A 18 -26.08 -5.42 11.72
N LYS A 19 -25.25 -4.96 12.66
CA LYS A 19 -24.83 -3.55 12.76
C LYS A 19 -23.60 -3.20 11.90
N LYS A 20 -23.15 -4.14 11.06
CA LYS A 20 -21.97 -4.07 10.18
C LYS A 20 -20.72 -3.52 10.87
N LEU A 21 -20.45 -4.02 12.07
CA LEU A 21 -19.30 -3.62 12.87
C LEU A 21 -18.02 -4.34 12.40
N PRO A 22 -16.82 -3.79 12.69
CA PRO A 22 -15.56 -4.49 12.44
C PRO A 22 -15.51 -5.82 13.20
N PRO A 23 -15.14 -6.96 12.58
CA PRO A 23 -15.08 -8.26 13.26
C PRO A 23 -14.13 -8.28 14.47
N THR A 24 -13.17 -7.36 14.53
CA THR A 24 -12.23 -7.19 15.63
C THR A 24 -12.90 -6.80 16.95
N CYS A 25 -14.11 -6.23 16.92
CA CYS A 25 -14.83 -5.82 18.14
C CYS A 25 -15.45 -7.00 18.91
N ALA A 26 -15.50 -8.20 18.33
CA ALA A 26 -16.06 -9.38 18.99
C ALA A 26 -15.42 -9.66 20.36
N ILE A 27 -14.09 -9.58 20.44
CA ILE A 27 -13.35 -9.84 21.68
C ILE A 27 -13.66 -8.77 22.74
N ASP A 28 -13.76 -7.50 22.33
CA ASP A 28 -14.06 -6.39 23.25
C ASP A 28 -15.48 -6.50 23.81
N MET A 29 -16.43 -6.92 22.97
CA MET A 29 -17.82 -7.17 23.37
C MET A 29 -17.92 -8.40 24.29
N GLU A 30 -17.20 -9.47 23.98
CA GLU A 30 -17.18 -10.68 24.82
C GLU A 30 -16.62 -10.42 26.21
N LEU A 31 -15.58 -9.59 26.33
CA LEU A 31 -14.99 -9.22 27.62
C LEU A 31 -15.88 -8.25 28.41
N ALA A 32 -16.48 -7.27 27.73
CA ALA A 32 -17.28 -6.23 28.39
C ALA A 32 -18.67 -6.72 28.80
N LEU A 33 -19.25 -7.67 28.08
CA LEU A 33 -20.63 -8.14 28.26
C LEU A 33 -20.71 -9.56 28.82
N LEU A 34 -19.59 -10.12 29.29
CA LEU A 34 -19.49 -11.49 29.79
C LEU A 34 -20.53 -11.83 30.86
N ASP A 35 -20.75 -10.91 31.80
CA ASP A 35 -21.67 -11.06 32.93
C ASP A 35 -23.04 -10.37 32.70
N ALA A 36 -23.18 -9.63 31.60
CA ALA A 36 -24.37 -8.85 31.29
C ALA A 36 -25.38 -9.64 30.42
N LEU A 37 -24.88 -10.58 29.61
CA LEU A 37 -25.68 -11.39 28.71
C LEU A 37 -26.25 -12.63 29.41
N ASP A 38 -27.55 -12.80 29.30
CA ASP A 38 -28.31 -13.91 29.89
C ASP A 38 -28.77 -14.90 28.81
N GLU A 39 -28.89 -16.20 29.12
CA GLU A 39 -29.34 -17.21 28.16
C GLU A 39 -30.83 -16.99 27.79
N ASP A 40 -31.66 -16.56 28.75
CA ASP A 40 -33.12 -16.57 28.62
C ASP A 40 -33.78 -15.19 28.38
N ASP A 41 -33.02 -14.09 28.40
CA ASP A 41 -33.54 -12.72 28.27
C ASP A 41 -32.98 -11.98 27.05
N GLU A 42 -33.58 -12.23 25.89
CA GLU A 42 -33.19 -11.61 24.62
C GLU A 42 -33.36 -10.08 24.62
N VAL A 43 -34.39 -9.56 25.30
CA VAL A 43 -34.67 -8.11 25.35
C VAL A 43 -33.56 -7.38 26.11
N LYS A 44 -33.17 -7.90 27.27
CA LYS A 44 -32.06 -7.36 28.06
C LYS A 44 -30.73 -7.46 27.32
N ASN A 45 -30.50 -8.55 26.60
CA ASN A 45 -29.29 -8.76 25.81
C ASN A 45 -29.14 -7.73 24.69
N VAL A 46 -30.20 -7.48 23.93
CA VAL A 46 -30.20 -6.46 22.88
C VAL A 46 -29.93 -5.09 23.47
N ALA A 47 -30.59 -4.73 24.58
CA ALA A 47 -30.36 -3.46 25.26
C ALA A 47 -28.89 -3.28 25.70
N ALA A 48 -28.28 -4.32 26.29
CA ALA A 48 -26.88 -4.30 26.69
C ALA A 48 -25.90 -4.14 25.50
N LEU A 49 -26.19 -4.81 24.37
CA LEU A 49 -25.41 -4.69 23.14
C LEU A 49 -25.53 -3.28 22.51
N GLU A 50 -26.74 -2.72 22.49
CA GLU A 50 -26.99 -1.37 21.98
C GLU A 50 -26.37 -0.28 22.87
N ASP A 51 -26.49 -0.39 24.19
CA ASP A 51 -25.83 0.52 25.14
C ASP A 51 -24.31 0.50 24.97
N TRP A 52 -23.72 -0.68 24.79
CA TRP A 52 -22.28 -0.82 24.55
C TRP A 52 -21.84 -0.13 23.26
N LEU A 53 -22.65 -0.24 22.20
CA LEU A 53 -22.41 0.39 20.92
C LEU A 53 -22.59 1.92 20.98
N GLN A 54 -23.59 2.41 21.72
CA GLN A 54 -23.86 3.84 21.90
C GLN A 54 -22.70 4.56 22.59
N GLN A 55 -22.00 3.87 23.51
CA GLN A 55 -20.77 4.37 24.13
C GLN A 55 -19.58 4.42 23.16
N ARG A 56 -19.67 3.76 22.00
CA ARG A 56 -18.57 3.59 21.03
C ARG A 56 -19.01 3.97 19.61
N PRO A 57 -19.38 5.26 19.39
CA PRO A 57 -19.87 5.73 18.10
C PRO A 57 -18.84 5.62 16.97
N HIS A 58 -17.56 5.47 17.30
CA HIS A 58 -16.48 5.28 16.32
C HIS A 58 -16.43 3.87 15.70
N LEU A 59 -17.08 2.87 16.32
CA LEU A 59 -17.15 1.49 15.81
C LEU A 59 -18.26 1.29 14.79
N VAL A 60 -19.30 2.12 14.86
CA VAL A 60 -20.30 2.19 13.80
C VAL A 60 -19.59 2.79 12.60
N ALA A 61 -19.29 1.95 11.61
CA ALA A 61 -18.88 2.45 10.31
C ALA A 61 -19.92 3.49 9.89
N PRO A 62 -19.53 4.69 9.45
CA PRO A 62 -20.49 5.67 8.96
C PRO A 62 -21.14 5.08 7.69
N GLU A 63 -22.20 4.31 7.86
CA GLU A 63 -22.90 3.57 6.80
C GLU A 63 -23.52 4.49 5.74
N ASN A 64 -23.39 5.81 5.91
CA ASN A 64 -23.91 6.83 5.00
C ASN A 64 -22.83 7.73 4.37
N ARG A 65 -21.57 7.28 4.22
CA ARG A 65 -20.55 8.01 3.43
C ARG A 65 -19.95 7.22 2.27
N ARG A 66 -20.69 6.27 1.72
CA ARG A 66 -20.41 5.77 0.37
C ARG A 66 -21.55 6.17 -0.54
N SER A 67 -21.61 7.47 -0.84
CA SER A 67 -22.31 7.92 -2.05
C SER A 67 -21.82 7.04 -3.21
N PRO A 68 -22.72 6.59 -4.11
CA PRO A 68 -22.33 5.75 -5.24
C PRO A 68 -21.15 6.38 -5.97
N VAL A 69 -20.10 5.59 -6.18
CA VAL A 69 -18.84 6.05 -6.77
C VAL A 69 -19.10 6.47 -8.21
N ASN A 70 -18.95 7.77 -8.45
CA ASN A 70 -19.08 8.42 -9.75
C ASN A 70 -17.72 8.37 -10.44
N ILE A 71 -17.38 7.20 -10.96
CA ILE A 71 -16.08 6.93 -11.60
C ILE A 71 -15.81 7.91 -12.76
N ALA A 72 -16.86 8.35 -13.48
CA ALA A 72 -16.71 9.34 -14.54
C ALA A 72 -16.23 10.70 -13.99
N LEU A 73 -16.79 11.14 -12.86
CA LEU A 73 -16.40 12.38 -12.21
C LEU A 73 -15.02 12.26 -11.53
N GLU A 74 -14.68 11.09 -10.97
CA GLU A 74 -13.33 10.82 -10.45
C GLU A 74 -12.26 10.82 -11.54
N ARG A 75 -12.56 10.24 -12.72
CA ARG A 75 -11.66 10.32 -13.89
C ARG A 75 -11.42 11.76 -14.32
N ALA A 76 -12.45 12.60 -14.32
CA ALA A 76 -12.30 14.03 -14.64
C ALA A 76 -11.52 14.79 -13.53
N ALA A 77 -11.83 14.53 -12.26
CA ALA A 77 -11.26 15.22 -11.12
C ALA A 77 -9.80 14.82 -10.83
N PHE A 78 -9.56 13.52 -10.70
CA PHE A 78 -8.27 12.95 -10.34
C PHE A 78 -7.50 12.49 -11.56
N GLY A 79 -8.11 11.77 -12.51
CA GLY A 79 -7.43 11.26 -13.70
C GLY A 79 -6.99 12.33 -14.70
N GLN A 80 -7.74 13.43 -14.84
CA GLN A 80 -7.40 14.55 -15.72
C GLN A 80 -6.92 15.79 -14.95
N GLY A 81 -7.10 15.82 -13.63
CA GLY A 81 -6.70 16.97 -12.81
C GLY A 81 -7.60 18.20 -12.94
N ASN A 82 -8.87 18.04 -13.34
CA ASN A 82 -9.78 19.18 -13.53
C ASN A 82 -10.24 19.76 -12.18
N ALA A 83 -9.95 21.03 -11.94
CA ALA A 83 -10.30 21.74 -10.71
C ALA A 83 -11.83 21.83 -10.47
N THR A 84 -12.60 22.06 -11.53
CA THR A 84 -14.07 22.14 -11.44
C THR A 84 -14.64 20.79 -11.02
N ALA A 85 -14.18 19.71 -11.65
CA ALA A 85 -14.60 18.36 -11.28
C ALA A 85 -14.20 17.98 -9.84
N ARG A 86 -13.01 18.38 -9.37
CA ARG A 86 -12.60 18.21 -7.95
C ARG A 86 -13.53 18.94 -6.99
N SER A 87 -13.93 20.17 -7.33
CA SER A 87 -14.85 20.95 -6.48
C SER A 87 -16.25 20.32 -6.41
N THR A 88 -16.76 19.79 -7.53
CA THR A 88 -18.02 19.05 -7.57
C THR A 88 -17.92 17.75 -6.77
N LEU A 89 -16.85 16.98 -6.96
CA LEU A 89 -16.61 15.73 -6.24
C LEU A 89 -16.48 15.96 -4.72
N PHE A 90 -15.80 17.04 -4.30
CA PHE A 90 -15.69 17.41 -2.89
C PHE A 90 -17.05 17.75 -2.27
N ARG A 91 -17.94 18.43 -3.02
CA ARG A 91 -19.30 18.73 -2.58
C ARG A 91 -20.18 17.48 -2.50
N GLU A 92 -20.03 16.54 -3.44
CA GLU A 92 -20.81 15.29 -3.47
C GLU A 92 -20.38 14.28 -2.41
N TYR A 93 -19.07 14.15 -2.15
CA TYR A 93 -18.51 13.12 -1.25
C TYR A 93 -18.27 13.64 0.17
N GLY A 94 -18.16 14.95 0.33
CA GLY A 94 -17.65 15.55 1.55
C GLY A 94 -16.17 15.25 1.77
N GLU A 95 -15.62 15.86 2.81
CA GLU A 95 -14.16 15.92 3.02
C GLU A 95 -13.50 14.54 3.17
N TYR A 96 -14.12 13.63 3.92
CA TYR A 96 -13.53 12.34 4.24
C TYR A 96 -13.48 11.39 3.04
N GLN A 97 -14.63 11.17 2.38
CA GLN A 97 -14.70 10.29 1.21
C GLN A 97 -13.90 10.90 0.04
N TYR A 98 -13.88 12.23 -0.11
CA TYR A 98 -13.00 12.87 -1.07
C TYR A 98 -11.52 12.58 -0.81
N ALA A 99 -11.05 12.67 0.45
CA ALA A 99 -9.66 12.43 0.80
C ALA A 99 -9.24 10.96 0.56
N GLU A 100 -10.10 10.00 0.94
CA GLU A 100 -9.90 8.57 0.71
C GLU A 100 -9.77 8.27 -0.80
N ARG A 101 -10.73 8.76 -1.60
CA ARG A 101 -10.72 8.55 -3.06
C ARG A 101 -9.56 9.28 -3.74
N MET A 102 -9.21 10.48 -3.31
CA MET A 102 -8.04 11.19 -3.82
C MET A 102 -6.73 10.41 -3.56
N ALA A 103 -6.62 9.79 -2.39
CA ALA A 103 -5.48 8.94 -2.03
C ALA A 103 -5.43 7.65 -2.87
N ASP A 104 -6.57 6.99 -3.12
CA ASP A 104 -6.66 5.81 -3.98
C ASP A 104 -6.11 6.07 -5.39
N TRP A 105 -6.36 7.27 -5.93
CA TRP A 105 -5.87 7.69 -7.23
C TRP A 105 -4.40 8.18 -7.21
N GLY A 106 -3.77 8.26 -6.03
CA GLY A 106 -2.44 8.87 -5.87
C GLY A 106 -2.40 10.36 -6.22
N ALA A 107 -3.56 11.04 -6.19
CA ALA A 107 -3.67 12.45 -6.45
C ALA A 107 -3.32 13.26 -5.19
N SER A 108 -2.76 14.46 -5.37
CA SER A 108 -2.40 15.34 -4.26
C SER A 108 -3.42 16.49 -4.10
N PRO A 109 -3.75 16.89 -2.86
CA PRO A 109 -4.60 18.05 -2.61
C PRO A 109 -3.91 19.37 -3.00
N ARG A 110 -2.58 19.39 -3.02
CA ARG A 110 -1.79 20.59 -3.32
C ARG A 110 -1.52 20.80 -4.81
N THR A 111 -1.70 19.75 -5.62
CA THR A 111 -1.40 19.82 -7.06
C THR A 111 -2.51 19.20 -7.88
N LEU A 112 -2.91 19.87 -8.95
CA LEU A 112 -3.87 19.35 -9.94
C LEU A 112 -3.27 18.27 -10.86
N ARG A 113 -2.22 17.58 -10.42
CA ARG A 113 -1.62 16.52 -11.22
C ARG A 113 -2.61 15.36 -11.40
N PRO A 114 -2.74 14.83 -12.63
CA PRO A 114 -3.36 13.56 -12.90
C PRO A 114 -2.87 12.45 -11.96
N GLY A 115 -3.81 11.78 -11.31
CA GLY A 115 -3.61 10.53 -10.59
C GLY A 115 -3.84 9.33 -11.51
N ARG A 116 -3.46 8.14 -11.05
CA ARG A 116 -3.68 6.88 -11.78
C ARG A 116 -4.95 6.22 -11.28
N GLU A 117 -5.75 5.67 -12.19
CA GLU A 117 -6.98 4.97 -11.82
C GLU A 117 -6.66 3.74 -10.94
N PRO A 118 -7.22 3.67 -9.71
CA PRO A 118 -7.00 2.54 -8.82
C PRO A 118 -7.50 1.24 -9.46
N GLY A 119 -6.71 0.17 -9.34
CA GLY A 119 -7.03 -1.14 -9.94
C GLY A 119 -6.51 -1.35 -11.37
N THR A 120 -5.99 -0.31 -12.05
CA THR A 120 -5.30 -0.46 -13.35
C THR A 120 -3.81 -0.77 -13.18
N SER A 121 -3.46 -1.78 -12.39
CA SER A 121 -2.08 -2.28 -12.30
C SER A 121 -1.88 -3.46 -13.24
N THR A 122 -1.61 -3.23 -14.54
CA THR A 122 -1.56 -4.39 -15.46
C THR A 122 -0.34 -4.55 -16.36
N GLU A 123 0.42 -3.54 -16.76
CA GLU A 123 1.69 -3.84 -17.50
C GLU A 123 2.86 -2.96 -17.11
N GLU A 124 2.68 -1.64 -17.02
CA GLU A 124 3.82 -0.72 -16.99
C GLU A 124 4.69 -0.80 -15.70
N VAL A 125 4.08 -1.19 -14.57
CA VAL A 125 4.81 -1.38 -13.28
C VAL A 125 5.56 -2.70 -13.29
N VAL A 126 4.95 -3.74 -13.83
CA VAL A 126 5.58 -5.06 -13.99
C VAL A 126 6.74 -4.93 -14.98
N GLU A 127 6.55 -4.26 -16.11
CA GLU A 127 7.60 -4.06 -17.11
C GLU A 127 8.77 -3.21 -16.56
N LYS A 128 8.49 -2.17 -15.77
CA LYS A 128 9.54 -1.40 -15.09
C LYS A 128 10.27 -2.23 -14.05
N ALA A 129 9.57 -3.04 -13.26
CA ALA A 129 10.18 -3.95 -12.30
C ALA A 129 11.03 -5.01 -13.00
N GLU A 130 10.54 -5.62 -14.08
CA GLU A 130 11.27 -6.58 -14.92
C GLU A 130 12.51 -5.97 -15.56
N LYS A 131 12.43 -4.71 -16.06
CA LYS A 131 13.59 -3.97 -16.56
C LYS A 131 14.63 -3.71 -15.48
N ILE A 132 14.20 -3.38 -14.25
CA ILE A 132 15.11 -3.19 -13.11
C ILE A 132 15.79 -4.53 -12.77
N VAL A 133 15.04 -5.61 -12.64
CA VAL A 133 15.57 -6.96 -12.35
C VAL A 133 16.53 -7.43 -13.44
N ARG A 134 16.18 -7.23 -14.72
CA ARG A 134 17.04 -7.58 -15.86
C ARG A 134 18.32 -6.76 -15.83
N SER A 135 18.22 -5.45 -15.65
CA SER A 135 19.37 -4.56 -15.51
C SER A 135 20.25 -4.97 -14.33
N ASP A 136 19.68 -5.27 -13.16
CA ASP A 136 20.44 -5.67 -11.97
C ASP A 136 21.16 -7.00 -12.17
N ASN A 137 20.53 -7.98 -12.82
CA ASN A 137 21.16 -9.25 -13.18
C ASN A 137 22.29 -9.08 -14.20
N GLU A 138 22.09 -8.25 -15.23
CA GLU A 138 23.13 -7.92 -16.22
C GLU A 138 24.31 -7.15 -15.59
N ASN A 139 24.03 -6.31 -14.59
CA ASN A 139 25.01 -5.47 -13.90
C ASN A 139 25.74 -6.20 -12.75
N ALA A 140 25.17 -7.27 -12.20
CA ALA A 140 25.77 -8.03 -11.09
C ALA A 140 27.14 -8.61 -11.47
N ASN A 141 27.29 -9.05 -12.71
CA ASN A 141 28.52 -9.66 -13.22
C ASN A 141 29.50 -8.63 -13.81
N ASN A 142 29.12 -7.36 -13.90
CA ASN A 142 29.97 -6.32 -14.47
C ASN A 142 31.23 -6.08 -13.61
N PRO A 143 32.44 -6.07 -14.20
CA PRO A 143 33.67 -5.93 -13.43
C PRO A 143 33.87 -4.56 -12.78
N PHE A 144 33.15 -3.53 -13.23
CA PHE A 144 33.14 -2.20 -12.62
C PHE A 144 32.17 -2.07 -11.44
N ASN A 145 31.33 -3.09 -11.17
CA ASN A 145 30.37 -3.09 -10.08
C ASN A 145 31.09 -3.30 -8.73
N PRO A 146 31.04 -2.34 -7.78
CA PRO A 146 31.71 -2.45 -6.49
C PRO A 146 31.20 -3.59 -5.62
N LYS A 147 29.94 -4.03 -5.83
CA LYS A 147 29.33 -5.14 -5.10
C LYS A 147 29.88 -6.50 -5.53
N LYS A 148 30.53 -6.59 -6.70
CA LYS A 148 31.18 -7.81 -7.17
C LYS A 148 32.47 -8.02 -6.38
N LYS A 149 32.50 -9.09 -5.58
CA LYS A 149 33.68 -9.50 -4.84
C LYS A 149 34.67 -10.18 -5.77
N TYR A 150 35.90 -9.74 -5.67
CA TYR A 150 37.06 -10.34 -6.33
C TYR A 150 37.99 -10.88 -5.27
N SER A 151 38.73 -11.93 -5.60
CA SER A 151 39.77 -12.49 -4.72
C SER A 151 40.93 -11.51 -4.49
N SER A 152 41.19 -10.62 -5.45
CA SER A 152 42.18 -9.53 -5.35
C SER A 152 41.86 -8.40 -6.33
N ASP A 153 42.46 -7.23 -6.10
CA ASP A 153 42.37 -6.10 -7.04
C ASP A 153 42.96 -6.44 -8.41
N GLN A 154 44.00 -7.27 -8.45
CA GLN A 154 44.57 -7.78 -9.69
C GLN A 154 43.57 -8.63 -10.48
N ALA A 155 42.78 -9.46 -9.80
CA ALA A 155 41.74 -10.26 -10.45
C ALA A 155 40.62 -9.37 -11.04
N ARG A 156 40.27 -8.27 -10.36
CA ARG A 156 39.34 -7.26 -10.89
C ARG A 156 39.89 -6.60 -12.14
N GLN A 157 41.15 -6.15 -12.11
CA GLN A 157 41.81 -5.51 -13.25
C GLN A 157 41.89 -6.44 -14.47
N ASN A 158 42.16 -7.74 -14.27
CA ASN A 158 42.17 -8.72 -15.35
C ASN A 158 40.79 -8.87 -16.01
N GLU A 159 39.71 -8.89 -15.24
CA GLU A 159 38.35 -8.93 -15.78
C GLU A 159 37.94 -7.61 -16.47
N ILE A 160 38.40 -6.46 -15.96
CA ILE A 160 38.23 -5.16 -16.63
C ILE A 160 38.98 -5.17 -17.97
N GLY A 161 40.20 -5.70 -18.01
CA GLY A 161 40.99 -5.87 -19.23
C GLY A 161 40.26 -6.72 -20.27
N LYS A 162 39.70 -7.86 -19.86
CA LYS A 162 38.84 -8.68 -20.73
C LYS A 162 37.64 -7.89 -21.24
N PHE A 163 36.94 -7.18 -20.35
CA PHE A 163 35.78 -6.37 -20.72
C PHE A 163 36.11 -5.29 -21.75
N ILE A 164 37.25 -4.60 -21.60
CA ILE A 164 37.72 -3.60 -22.56
C ILE A 164 38.03 -4.24 -23.91
N THR A 165 38.67 -5.41 -23.94
CA THR A 165 38.96 -6.14 -25.18
C THR A 165 37.69 -6.59 -25.90
N PHE A 166 36.68 -7.07 -25.16
CA PHE A 166 35.42 -7.56 -25.74
C PHE A 166 34.46 -6.43 -26.17
N PHE A 167 34.32 -5.37 -25.37
CA PHE A 167 33.29 -4.34 -25.57
C PHE A 167 33.82 -2.97 -25.99
N GLY A 168 35.15 -2.80 -25.99
CA GLY A 168 35.82 -1.55 -26.33
C GLY A 168 35.90 -0.54 -25.19
N THR A 169 36.77 0.46 -25.39
CA THR A 169 37.09 1.49 -24.38
C THR A 169 35.93 2.44 -24.08
N LYS A 170 35.06 2.73 -25.06
CA LYS A 170 33.86 3.57 -24.86
C LYS A 170 32.86 2.93 -23.89
N SER A 171 32.63 1.63 -24.05
CA SER A 171 31.72 0.85 -23.20
C SER A 171 32.28 0.73 -21.78
N ALA A 172 33.59 0.55 -21.64
CA ALA A 172 34.26 0.53 -20.34
C ALA A 172 34.18 1.89 -19.61
N ALA A 173 34.37 3.01 -20.32
CA ALA A 173 34.22 4.35 -19.72
C ALA A 173 32.77 4.62 -19.26
N ALA A 174 31.77 4.17 -20.03
CA ALA A 174 30.37 4.28 -19.64
C ALA A 174 30.05 3.42 -18.40
N ALA A 175 30.59 2.20 -18.33
CA ALA A 175 30.43 1.32 -17.17
C ALA A 175 31.11 1.88 -15.91
N ALA A 176 32.36 2.36 -16.02
CA ALA A 176 33.09 2.99 -14.93
C ALA A 176 32.31 4.20 -14.37
N LYS A 177 31.80 5.08 -15.25
CA LYS A 177 30.95 6.21 -14.86
C LYS A 177 29.65 5.77 -14.18
N LYS A 178 28.98 4.73 -14.71
CA LYS A 178 27.73 4.19 -14.17
C LYS A 178 27.89 3.68 -12.73
N PHE A 179 29.01 3.03 -12.43
CA PHE A 179 29.29 2.45 -11.12
C PHE A 179 30.11 3.35 -10.19
N GLY A 180 30.43 4.57 -10.61
CA GLY A 180 31.22 5.51 -9.82
C GLY A 180 32.65 5.02 -9.56
N THR A 181 33.24 4.30 -10.52
CA THR A 181 34.62 3.78 -10.47
C THR A 181 35.49 4.39 -11.56
N ASP A 182 36.81 4.35 -11.39
CA ASP A 182 37.77 4.66 -12.44
C ASP A 182 37.93 3.48 -13.42
N LEU A 183 38.70 3.67 -14.48
CA LEU A 183 38.97 2.61 -15.47
C LEU A 183 39.78 1.43 -14.90
N ALA A 184 40.31 1.55 -13.68
CA ALA A 184 40.98 0.46 -12.96
C ALA A 184 40.04 -0.23 -11.94
N GLY A 185 38.76 0.20 -11.86
CA GLY A 185 37.77 -0.37 -10.95
C GLY A 185 37.86 0.13 -9.50
N ARG A 186 38.56 1.24 -9.26
CA ARG A 186 38.67 1.91 -7.96
C ARG A 186 37.51 2.90 -7.79
N PRO A 187 36.83 2.93 -6.63
CA PRO A 187 35.73 3.87 -6.39
C PRO A 187 36.22 5.32 -6.40
N LEU A 188 35.47 6.20 -7.07
CA LEU A 188 35.80 7.63 -7.23
C LEU A 188 35.44 8.47 -5.99
N ARG A 189 34.75 7.88 -5.00
CA ARG A 189 34.52 8.48 -3.68
C ARG A 189 34.99 7.51 -2.60
N PRO A 190 35.71 7.98 -1.56
CA PRO A 190 35.96 7.17 -0.38
C PRO A 190 34.61 6.88 0.31
N SER A 191 34.35 5.60 0.57
CA SER A 191 33.33 5.14 1.52
C SER A 191 33.79 5.38 2.95
#